data_AF-A0A932KBL4-F1
#
_entry.id   AF-A0A932KBL4-F1
#
_cell.length_a   1.000
_cell.length_b   1.000
_cell.length_c   1.000
_cell.angle_alpha   90.00
_cell.angle_beta   90.00
_cell.angle_gamma   90.00
#
_symmetry.space_group_name_H-M   'P 1'
#
loop_
_entity.id
_entity.type
_entity.pdbx_description
1 polymer ?
#
loop_
_entity_poly.entity_id
_entity_poly.type
_entity_poly.pdbx_seq_one_letter_code
_entity_poly.pdbx_strand_id
1 'polypeptide(L)'
;QVGQEIDAGQYLLTVQRLPFRGFSDEAAGIRMVQSGASGPVSSTVVDFRVGRLLGVAYVATFGNYERRALVERLGLELERRMVRVVLGAL
;
A
#
# COMPACT_ATOMS: atom_id res chain seq x y z
N GLN A 1 -14.89 9.21 -1.94
CA GLN A 1 -14.42 10.61 -1.84
C GLN A 1 -14.05 10.91 -0.39
N VAL A 2 -13.23 11.93 -0.11
CA VAL A 2 -13.01 12.37 1.29
C VAL A 2 -14.36 12.76 1.90
N GLY A 3 -14.60 12.35 3.15
CA GLY A 3 -15.88 12.48 3.85
C GLY A 3 -16.86 11.33 3.60
N GLN A 4 -16.53 10.38 2.72
CA GLN A 4 -17.35 9.19 2.49
C GLN A 4 -17.29 8.26 3.69
N GLU A 5 -18.44 7.76 4.12
CA GLU A 5 -18.55 6.66 5.07
C GLU A 5 -18.08 5.36 4.39
N ILE A 6 -17.08 4.72 4.98
CA ILE A 6 -16.46 3.50 4.47
C ILE A 6 -16.90 2.26 5.27
N ASP A 7 -17.36 2.47 6.49
CA ASP A 7 -17.96 1.50 7.41
C ASP A 7 -18.75 2.28 8.46
N ALA A 8 -19.62 1.63 9.25
CA ALA A 8 -20.50 2.30 10.20
C ALA A 8 -19.73 3.23 11.16
N GLY A 9 -19.92 4.54 11.02
CA GLY A 9 -19.25 5.58 11.81
C GLY A 9 -17.76 5.79 11.48
N GLN A 10 -17.26 5.19 10.39
CA GLN A 10 -15.91 5.36 9.87
C GLN A 10 -15.93 6.15 8.57
N TYR A 11 -15.12 7.21 8.51
CA TYR A 11 -15.11 8.15 7.41
C TYR A 11 -13.71 8.25 6.82
N LEU A 12 -13.63 8.36 5.50
CA LEU A 12 -12.39 8.60 4.79
C LEU A 12 -11.95 10.06 4.97
N LEU A 13 -10.90 10.30 5.75
CA LEU A 13 -10.42 11.63 6.09
C LEU A 13 -9.44 12.20 5.07
N THR A 14 -8.62 11.34 4.45
CA THR A 14 -7.61 11.77 3.48
C THR A 14 -7.30 10.64 2.50
N VAL A 15 -7.05 11.00 1.24
CA VAL A 15 -6.47 10.12 0.23
C VAL A 15 -5.36 10.88 -0.48
N GLN A 16 -4.18 10.26 -0.59
CA GLN A 16 -3.01 10.84 -1.23
C GLN A 16 -2.38 9.80 -2.15
N ARG A 17 -2.12 10.17 -3.41
CA ARG A 17 -1.28 9.36 -4.29
C ARG A 17 0.18 9.49 -3.84
N LEU A 18 0.87 8.36 -3.75
CA LEU A 18 2.27 8.33 -3.39
C LEU A 18 3.10 7.86 -4.59
N PRO A 19 4.22 8.55 -4.89
CA PRO A 19 5.17 8.03 -5.86
C PRO A 19 5.95 6.87 -5.24
N PHE A 20 6.07 5.75 -5.95
CA PHE A 20 6.97 4.66 -5.60
C PHE A 20 8.00 4.50 -6.71
N ARG A 21 9.24 4.16 -6.36
CA ARG A 21 10.34 4.00 -7.33
C ARG A 21 11.06 2.67 -7.10
N GLY A 22 11.74 2.19 -8.13
CA GLY A 22 12.58 1.00 -8.07
C GLY A 22 11.86 -0.32 -8.33
N PHE A 23 10.53 -0.31 -8.51
CA PHE A 23 9.81 -1.42 -9.10
C PHE A 23 10.23 -1.61 -10.56
N SER A 24 10.21 -2.86 -11.00
CA SER A 24 10.70 -3.25 -12.34
C SER A 24 9.72 -2.84 -13.46
N ASP A 25 8.47 -2.57 -13.11
CA ASP A 25 7.40 -2.20 -14.04
C ASP A 25 6.49 -1.12 -13.39
N GLU A 26 5.22 -1.05 -13.80
CA GLU A 26 4.23 -0.15 -13.22
C GLU A 26 3.98 -0.39 -11.73
N ALA A 27 3.96 0.71 -10.96
CA ALA A 27 3.56 0.71 -9.56
C ALA A 27 2.69 1.94 -9.24
N ALA A 28 1.61 1.71 -8.50
CA ALA A 28 0.66 2.73 -8.06
C ALA A 28 0.57 2.74 -6.54
N GLY A 29 0.75 3.92 -5.95
CA GLY A 29 0.76 4.11 -4.51
C GLY A 29 -0.39 4.95 -4.00
N ILE A 30 -1.02 4.53 -2.91
CA ILE A 30 -2.03 5.33 -2.21
C ILE A 30 -1.78 5.28 -0.71
N ARG A 31 -1.89 6.44 -0.07
CA ARG A 31 -2.03 6.58 1.37
C ARG A 31 -3.43 7.07 1.70
N MET A 32 -4.03 6.47 2.71
CA MET A 32 -5.36 6.80 3.18
C MET A 32 -5.32 7.04 4.69
N VAL A 33 -6.13 7.97 5.17
CA VAL A 33 -6.42 8.14 6.59
C VAL A 33 -7.93 8.07 6.76
N GLN A 34 -8.38 7.28 7.72
CA GLN A 34 -9.80 7.10 8.04
C GLN A 34 -10.04 7.28 9.53
N SER A 35 -11.26 7.69 9.92
CA SER A 35 -11.67 7.65 11.32
C SER A 35 -11.99 6.22 11.72
N GLY A 36 -11.54 5.82 12.90
CA GLY A 36 -11.89 4.54 13.52
C GLY A 36 -12.42 4.75 14.94
N ALA A 37 -13.05 3.71 15.51
CA ALA A 37 -13.64 3.77 16.84
C ALA A 37 -12.66 4.18 17.95
N SER A 38 -11.37 3.87 17.78
CA SER A 38 -10.29 4.19 18.73
C SER A 38 -9.40 5.34 18.27
N GLY A 39 -9.83 6.13 17.27
CA GLY A 39 -9.04 7.19 16.67
C GLY A 39 -8.67 6.92 15.21
N PRO A 40 -7.87 7.80 14.57
CA PRO A 40 -7.55 7.68 13.15
C PRO A 40 -6.75 6.41 12.86
N VAL A 41 -6.98 5.81 11.70
CA VAL A 41 -6.19 4.72 11.14
C VAL A 41 -5.59 5.20 9.83
N SER A 42 -4.28 5.09 9.69
CA SER A 42 -3.59 5.37 8.43
C SER A 42 -3.18 4.08 7.75
N SER A 43 -3.47 3.97 6.47
CA SER A 43 -3.00 2.86 5.63
C SER A 43 -2.20 3.36 4.44
N THR A 44 -1.24 2.57 4.01
CA THR A 44 -0.48 2.81 2.79
C THR A 44 -0.41 1.52 2.00
N VAL A 45 -0.72 1.61 0.71
CA VAL A 45 -0.71 0.50 -0.23
C VAL A 45 0.19 0.86 -1.41
N VAL A 46 0.93 -0.14 -1.89
CA VAL A 46 1.52 -0.14 -3.23
C VAL A 46 0.99 -1.36 -3.97
N ASP A 47 0.39 -1.11 -5.12
CA ASP A 47 0.04 -2.10 -6.13
C ASP A 47 1.09 -2.03 -7.23
N PHE A 48 1.63 -3.16 -7.66
CA PHE A 48 2.70 -3.20 -8.66
C PHE A 48 2.57 -4.42 -9.57
N ARG A 49 3.18 -4.30 -10.75
CA ARG A 49 3.20 -5.34 -11.78
C ARG A 49 4.61 -5.88 -12.00
N VAL A 50 4.70 -7.15 -12.37
CA VAL A 50 5.93 -7.78 -12.88
C VAL A 50 5.57 -8.66 -14.07
N GLY A 51 5.68 -8.14 -15.28
CA GLY A 51 5.16 -8.81 -16.47
C GLY A 51 3.64 -9.02 -16.37
N ARG A 52 3.20 -10.28 -16.20
CA ARG A 52 1.78 -10.63 -16.01
C ARG A 52 1.38 -10.88 -14.55
N LEU A 53 2.32 -10.76 -13.62
CA LEU A 53 2.05 -10.94 -12.20
C LEU A 53 1.68 -9.60 -11.56
N LEU A 54 0.74 -9.65 -10.62
CA LEU A 54 0.32 -8.52 -9.81
C LEU A 54 0.74 -8.78 -8.37
N GLY A 55 1.24 -7.74 -7.71
CA GLY A 55 1.68 -7.78 -6.32
C GLY A 55 1.14 -6.58 -5.56
N VAL A 56 0.76 -6.80 -4.30
CA VAL A 56 0.29 -5.72 -3.42
C VAL A 56 1.02 -5.82 -2.09
N ALA A 57 1.55 -4.70 -1.62
CA ALA A 57 2.06 -4.56 -0.25
C ALA A 57 1.24 -3.49 0.48
N TYR A 58 0.78 -3.84 1.69
CA TYR A 58 -0.15 -3.03 2.47
C TYR A 58 0.32 -2.95 3.93
N VAL A 59 0.32 -1.74 4.48
CA VAL A 59 0.55 -1.50 5.91
C VAL A 59 -0.55 -0.59 6.44
N ALA A 60 -1.19 -1.01 7.52
CA ALA A 60 -2.10 -0.19 8.31
C ALA A 60 -1.56 0.00 9.72
N THR A 61 -1.79 1.19 10.29
CA THR A 61 -1.43 1.52 11.67
C THR A 61 -2.50 2.37 12.31
N PHE A 62 -2.77 2.14 13.59
CA PHE A 62 -3.48 3.11 14.43
C PHE A 62 -2.66 4.41 14.52
N GLY A 63 -3.34 5.54 14.49
CA GLY A 63 -2.74 6.87 14.38
C GLY A 63 -2.55 7.33 12.93
N ASN A 64 -2.07 8.58 12.80
CA ASN A 64 -1.79 9.20 11.52
C ASN A 64 -0.28 9.11 11.21
N TYR A 65 0.18 7.99 10.67
CA TYR A 65 1.59 7.77 10.34
C TYR A 65 1.83 7.72 8.83
N GLU A 66 2.98 8.20 8.37
CA GLU A 66 3.46 7.95 7.02
C GLU A 66 4.28 6.65 7.02
N ARG A 67 3.80 5.62 6.32
CA ARG A 67 4.47 4.31 6.23
C ARG A 67 4.99 4.00 4.83
N ARG A 68 5.16 5.04 4.00
CA ARG A 68 5.62 4.92 2.61
C ARG A 68 6.91 4.12 2.49
N ALA A 69 7.97 4.50 3.20
CA ALA A 69 9.26 3.81 3.10
C ALA A 69 9.19 2.33 3.52
N LEU A 70 8.33 1.99 4.48
CA LEU A 70 8.13 0.60 4.90
C LEU A 70 7.41 -0.21 3.82
N VAL A 71 6.32 0.34 3.27
CA VAL A 71 5.55 -0.29 2.20
C VAL A 71 6.37 -0.44 0.92
N GLU A 72 7.20 0.56 0.58
CA GLU A 72 8.12 0.49 -0.56
C GLU A 72 9.10 -0.67 -0.41
N ARG A 73 9.79 -0.77 0.74
CA ARG A 73 10.70 -1.90 1.00
C ARG A 73 9.98 -3.24 0.94
N LEU A 74 8.80 -3.35 1.55
CA LEU A 74 8.02 -4.59 1.53
C LEU A 74 7.63 -4.99 0.10
N GLY A 75 7.16 -4.04 -0.70
CA GLY A 75 6.78 -4.27 -2.10
C GLY A 75 7.98 -4.69 -2.96
N LEU A 76 9.13 -4.04 -2.80
CA LEU A 76 10.36 -4.39 -3.54
C LEU A 76 10.90 -5.78 -3.15
N GLU A 77 10.87 -6.13 -1.87
CA GLU A 77 11.27 -7.48 -1.44
C GLU A 77 10.30 -8.55 -1.95
N LEU A 78 8.99 -8.24 -1.98
CA LEU A 78 7.98 -9.12 -2.56
C LEU A 78 8.20 -9.30 -4.07
N GLU A 79 8.42 -8.22 -4.83
CA GLU A 79 8.77 -8.27 -6.26
C GLU A 79 9.95 -9.21 -6.51
N ARG A 80 11.06 -9.01 -5.78
CA ARG A 80 12.27 -9.85 -5.90
C ARG A 80 11.99 -11.31 -5.57
N ARG A 81 11.13 -11.59 -4.58
CA ARG A 81 10.77 -12.97 -4.24
C ARG A 81 9.88 -13.59 -5.30
N MET A 82 8.89 -12.86 -5.83
CA MET A 82 8.04 -13.31 -6.92
C MET A 82 8.86 -13.70 -8.15
N VAL A 83 9.81 -12.85 -8.56
CA VAL A 83 10.72 -13.13 -9.69
C VAL A 83 11.54 -14.39 -9.45
N ARG A 84 12.16 -14.54 -8.26
CA ARG A 84 12.94 -15.74 -7.90
C ARG A 84 12.11 -17.02 -8.01
N VAL A 85 10.89 -17.01 -7.49
CA VAL A 85 9.98 -18.16 -7.54
C VAL A 85 9.62 -18.52 -8.99
N VAL A 86 9.29 -17.53 -9.83
CA VAL A 86 8.94 -17.75 -11.25
C VAL A 86 10.11 -18.31 -12.04
N LEU A 87 11.32 -17.85 -11.76
CA LEU A 87 12.54 -18.32 -12.44
C LEU A 87 13.05 -19.67 -11.92
N GLY A 88 12.42 -20.26 -10.90
CA GLY A 88 12.86 -21.53 -10.30
C GLY A 88 14.13 -21.42 -9.45
N ALA A 89 14.54 -20.20 -9.06
CA ALA A 89 15.66 -19.96 -8.16
C ALA A 89 15.13 -19.87 -6.71
N LEU A 90 14.99 -21.02 -6.03
CA LEU A 90 14.46 -21.08 -4.66
C LEU A 90 15.47 -20.66 -3.59
#